data_AF-A0A7G8IQQ9-F1
#
_entry.id   AF-A0A7G8IQQ9-F1
#
_cell.length_a   1.000
_cell.length_b   1.000
_cell.length_c   1.000
_cell.angle_alpha   90.00
_cell.angle_beta   90.00
_cell.angle_gamma   90.00
#
_symmetry.space_group_name_H-M   'P 1'
#
loop_
_entity.id
_entity.type
_entity.pdbx_description
1 polymer ?
#
loop_
_entity_poly.entity_id
_entity_poly.type
_entity_poly.pdbx_seq_one_letter_code
_entity_poly.pdbx_strand_id
1 'polypeptide(L)' 'MAAEHVINGQTLRLKAKSDVLVAQRVARHMQRRIDENDWRPYSSKEQALQAWKRLGGIRLQVMQALGLV' A
#
# COMPACT_ATOMS: atom_id res chain seq x y z
N MET A 1 8.30 2.55 -20.15
CA MET A 1 7.41 1.38 -20.30
C MET A 1 6.57 1.29 -19.04
N ALA A 2 5.24 1.35 -19.16
CA ALA A 2 4.34 1.09 -18.04
C ALA A 2 4.55 -0.35 -17.56
N ALA A 3 4.48 -0.57 -16.25
CA ALA A 3 4.66 -1.86 -15.62
C ALA A 3 3.39 -2.22 -14.86
N GLU A 4 2.88 -3.42 -15.07
CA GLU A 4 1.71 -3.93 -14.35
C GLU A 4 2.18 -4.87 -13.23
N HIS A 5 1.52 -4.79 -12.07
CA HIS A 5 1.79 -5.69 -10.96
C HIS A 5 0.49 -6.05 -10.23
N VAL A 6 0.31 -7.33 -9.90
CA VAL A 6 -0.89 -7.81 -9.21
C VAL A 6 -0.61 -7.93 -7.72
N ILE A 7 -1.42 -7.26 -6.90
CA ILE A 7 -1.44 -7.38 -5.45
C ILE A 7 -2.86 -7.78 -5.03
N ASN A 8 -2.99 -8.89 -4.30
CA ASN A 8 -4.27 -9.39 -3.79
C ASN A 8 -5.38 -9.47 -4.86
N GLY A 9 -5.02 -9.92 -6.06
CA GLY A 9 -5.95 -10.02 -7.20
C GLY A 9 -6.28 -8.71 -7.91
N GLN A 10 -5.80 -7.56 -7.43
CA GLN A 10 -5.92 -6.28 -8.11
C GLN A 10 -4.68 -5.91 -8.91
N THR A 11 -4.87 -5.45 -10.15
CA THR A 11 -3.80 -5.01 -11.04
C THR A 11 -3.47 -3.52 -10.82
N LEU A 12 -2.25 -3.24 -10.38
CA LEU A 12 -1.69 -1.89 -10.32
C LEU A 12 -1.03 -1.54 -11.66
N ARG A 13 -1.48 -0.43 -12.27
CA ARG A 13 -0.85 0.16 -13.45
C ARG A 13 0.19 1.19 -13.02
N LEU A 14 1.46 0.83 -13.11
CA LEU A 14 2.58 1.63 -12.66
C LEU A 14 3.32 2.25 -13.84
N LYS A 15 3.94 3.42 -13.64
CA LYS A 15 4.55 4.20 -14.73
C LYS A 15 5.93 3.67 -15.12
N ALA A 16 6.64 3.07 -14.17
CA ALA A 16 7.97 2.51 -14.38
C ALA A 16 8.14 1.16 -13.66
N LYS A 17 9.10 0.34 -14.10
CA LYS A 17 9.48 -0.91 -13.42
C LYS A 17 9.99 -0.69 -11.99
N SER A 18 10.65 0.44 -11.72
CA SER A 18 11.07 0.84 -10.37
C SER A 18 9.89 0.96 -9.40
N ASP A 19 8.76 1.43 -9.90
CA ASP A 19 7.54 1.62 -9.10
C ASP A 19 6.97 0.26 -8.64
N VAL A 20 7.19 -0.83 -9.40
CA VAL A 20 6.78 -2.19 -8.99
C VAL A 20 7.48 -2.59 -7.70
N LEU A 21 8.79 -2.38 -7.61
CA LEU A 21 9.58 -2.69 -6.42
C LEU A 21 9.19 -1.79 -5.24
N VAL A 22 8.74 -0.56 -5.50
CA VAL A 22 8.22 0.34 -4.47
C VAL A 22 6.85 -0.17 -3.99
N ALA A 23 5.93 -0.50 -4.90
CA ALA A 23 4.61 -1.02 -4.58
C ALA A 23 4.69 -2.30 -3.74
N GLN A 24 5.57 -3.24 -4.10
CA GLN A 24 5.81 -4.47 -3.34
C GLN A 24 6.32 -4.20 -1.93
N ARG A 25 7.29 -3.28 -1.77
CA ARG A 25 7.82 -2.90 -0.46
C ARG A 25 6.77 -2.25 0.42
N VAL A 26 5.97 -1.36 -0.17
CA VAL A 26 4.86 -0.70 0.53
C VAL A 26 3.82 -1.74 0.95
N ALA A 27 3.43 -2.65 0.05
CA ALA A 27 2.45 -3.70 0.35
C ALA A 27 2.92 -4.60 1.48
N ARG A 28 4.17 -5.09 1.41
CA ARG A 28 4.77 -5.90 2.48
C ARG A 28 4.80 -5.16 3.82
N HIS A 29 5.17 -3.87 3.81
CA HIS A 29 5.21 -3.06 5.01
C HIS A 29 3.82 -2.89 5.64
N MET A 30 2.81 -2.57 4.82
CA MET A 30 1.43 -2.40 5.29
C MET A 30 0.84 -3.72 5.81
N GLN A 31 1.02 -4.81 5.07
CA GLN A 31 0.53 -6.13 5.46
C GLN A 31 1.15 -6.58 6.78
N ARG A 32 2.46 -6.44 6.94
CA ARG A 32 3.14 -6.74 8.22
C ARG A 32 2.52 -5.98 9.39
N ARG A 33 2.22 -4.68 9.22
CA ARG A 33 1.60 -3.88 10.26
C ARG A 33 0.17 -4.30 10.59
N ILE A 34 -0.58 -4.77 9.59
CA ILE A 34 -1.91 -5.34 9.77
C ILE A 34 -1.80 -6.66 10.55
N ASP A 35 -0.90 -7.55 10.14
CA ASP A 35 -0.72 -8.88 10.74
C ASP A 35 -0.20 -8.79 12.18
N GLU A 36 0.76 -7.90 12.43
CA GLU A 36 1.32 -7.64 13.77
C GLU A 36 0.40 -6.74 14.63
N ASN A 37 -0.71 -6.22 14.07
CA ASN A 37 -1.55 -5.22 14.70
C ASN A 37 -0.74 -4.00 15.21
N ASP A 38 0.32 -3.62 14.50
CA ASP A 38 1.27 -2.56 14.88
C ASP A 38 0.90 -1.21 14.23
N TRP A 39 0.24 -0.36 15.01
CA TRP A 39 -0.25 0.95 14.54
C TRP A 39 0.63 2.14 14.92
N ARG A 40 1.77 1.93 15.57
CA ARG A 40 2.66 3.04 15.97
C ARG A 40 3.18 3.88 14.79
N PRO A 41 3.35 5.21 14.94
CA PRO A 41 3.07 6.01 16.13
C PRO A 41 1.59 6.45 16.24
N TYR A 42 0.69 5.93 15.40
CA TYR A 42 -0.72 6.28 15.42
C TYR A 42 -1.44 5.62 16.60
N SER A 43 -2.51 6.27 17.08
CA SER A 43 -3.28 5.78 18.23
C SER A 43 -4.21 4.62 17.88
N SER A 44 -4.54 4.46 16.59
CA SER A 44 -5.42 3.39 16.10
C SER A 44 -5.12 3.01 14.64
N LYS A 45 -5.69 1.88 14.21
CA LYS A 45 -5.69 1.44 12.83
C LYS A 45 -6.28 2.50 11.89
N GLU A 46 -7.43 3.08 12.26
CA GLU A 46 -8.12 4.07 11.44
C GLU A 46 -7.26 5.31 11.24
N GLN A 47 -6.57 5.79 12.29
CA GLN A 47 -5.64 6.91 12.16
C GLN A 47 -4.48 6.58 11.22
N ALA A 48 -3.92 5.37 11.32
CA ALA A 48 -2.85 4.91 10.44
C ALA A 48 -3.31 4.86 8.97
N LEU A 49 -4.47 4.27 8.71
CA LEU A 49 -5.04 4.17 7.36
C LEU A 49 -5.35 5.56 6.78
N GLN A 50 -5.92 6.48 7.55
CA GLN A 50 -6.16 7.85 7.09
C GLN A 50 -4.84 8.59 6.77
N ALA A 51 -3.82 8.42 7.61
CA ALA A 51 -2.50 9.00 7.36
C ALA A 51 -1.86 8.44 6.08
N TRP A 52 -1.96 7.12 5.85
CA TRP A 52 -1.44 6.49 4.63
C TRP A 52 -2.21 6.93 3.38
N LYS A 53 -3.54 7.05 3.48
CA LYS A 53 -4.41 7.51 2.39
C LYS A 53 -4.02 8.91 1.91
N ARG A 54 -3.72 9.83 2.84
CA ARG A 54 -3.32 11.22 2.54
C ARG A 54 -2.04 11.34 1.72
N LEU A 55 -1.17 10.32 1.74
CA LEU A 55 0.08 10.33 0.96
C LEU A 55 -0.16 10.14 -0.55
N GLY A 56 -1.32 9.59 -0.95
CA GLY A 56 -1.66 9.39 -2.36
C GLY A 56 -0.70 8.44 -3.10
N GLY A 57 -0.66 8.57 -4.43
CA GLY A 57 0.30 7.88 -5.30
C GLY A 57 0.31 6.35 -5.14
N ILE A 58 1.52 5.76 -5.18
CA ILE A 58 1.72 4.31 -5.08
C ILE A 58 1.15 3.76 -3.77
N ARG A 59 1.22 4.50 -2.65
CA ARG A 59 0.65 4.06 -1.37
C ARG A 59 -0.86 3.92 -1.46
N LEU A 60 -1.56 4.91 -2.03
CA LEU A 60 -3.01 4.83 -2.22
C LEU A 60 -3.41 3.66 -3.12
N GLN A 61 -2.69 3.45 -4.22
CA GLN A 61 -2.94 2.31 -5.12
C GLN A 61 -2.75 0.96 -4.41
N VAL A 62 -1.70 0.85 -3.58
CA VAL A 62 -1.46 -0.36 -2.77
C VAL A 62 -2.56 -0.53 -1.72
N MET A 63 -3.03 0.53 -1.08
CA MET A 63 -4.12 0.44 -0.11
C MET A 63 -5.43 -0.05 -0.74
N GLN A 64 -5.75 0.42 -1.95
CA GLN A 64 -6.90 -0.07 -2.72
C GLN A 64 -6.75 -1.55 -3.04
N ALA A 65 -5.55 -1.97 -3.48
CA ALA A 65 -5.24 -3.37 -3.76
C ALA A 65 -5.38 -4.28 -2.53
N LEU A 66 -4.99 -3.79 -1.35
CA LEU A 66 -5.15 -4.52 -0.10
C LEU A 66 -6.57 -4.42 0.50
N GLY A 67 -7.51 -3.73 -0.14
CA GLY A 67 -8.88 -3.56 0.35
C GLY A 67 -8.98 -2.69 1.62
N LEU A 68 -8.04 -1.76 1.81
CA LEU A 68 -7.98 -0.91 3.00
C LEU A 68 -8.76 0.40 2.87
N VAL A 69 -9.10 0.79 1.63
CA VAL A 69 -9.81 2.03 1.26
C VAL A 69 -10.64 1.87 0.00
#